data_AF-A0A7X8DBD0-F1
#
_entry.id   AF-A0A7X8DBD0-F1
#
_cell.length_a   1.000
_cell.length_b   1.000
_cell.length_c   1.000
_cell.angle_alpha   90.00
_cell.angle_beta   90.00
_cell.angle_gamma   90.00
#
_symmetry.space_group_name_H-M   'P 1'
#
loop_
_entity.id
_entity.type
_entity.pdbx_description
1 polymer ?
#
loop_
_entity_poly.entity_id
_entity_poly.type
_entity_poly.pdbx_seq_one_letter_code
_entity_poly.pdbx_strand_id
1 'polypeptide(L)'
;FGGPVFVEVTFDENSKITALKIGDDNFAETPGIGDVVLEDDFIKQFIGKAAPISIKDIDAVSGSTVTTEAVIDGINEALRQLQK
;
A
#
# COMPACT_ATOMS: atom_id res chain seq x y z
N PHE A 1 9.26 -15.50 5.70
CA PHE A 1 9.11 -14.59 4.56
C PHE A 1 8.29 -13.40 5.03
N GLY A 2 8.75 -12.18 4.68
CA GLY A 2 8.04 -10.89 4.80
C GLY A 2 7.71 -10.46 6.22
N GLY A 3 8.61 -9.73 6.89
CA GLY A 3 8.25 -9.03 8.14
C GLY A 3 7.00 -8.14 7.99
N PRO A 4 6.52 -7.52 9.08
CA PRO A 4 5.35 -6.64 9.00
C PRO A 4 5.54 -5.56 7.91
N VAL A 5 4.53 -5.39 7.05
CA VAL A 5 4.49 -4.30 6.05
C VAL A 5 3.91 -3.08 6.74
N PHE A 6 4.75 -2.07 6.94
CA PHE A 6 4.31 -0.77 7.45
C PHE A 6 3.74 0.07 6.31
N VAL A 7 2.61 0.71 6.57
CA VAL A 7 1.96 1.61 5.61
C VAL A 7 1.58 2.89 6.34
N GLU A 8 2.08 4.01 5.84
CA GLU A 8 1.64 5.35 6.24
C GLU A 8 0.87 5.95 5.07
N VAL A 9 -0.38 6.30 5.30
CA VAL A 9 -1.28 6.80 4.27
C VAL A 9 -2.01 8.04 4.78
N THR A 10 -2.11 9.05 3.92
CA THR A 10 -2.88 10.27 4.18
C THR A 10 -4.09 10.30 3.27
N PHE A 11 -5.25 10.65 3.84
CA PHE A 11 -6.51 10.81 3.12
C PHE A 11 -6.97 12.27 3.14
N ASP A 12 -7.67 12.69 2.08
CA ASP A 12 -8.46 13.92 2.09
C ASP A 12 -9.85 13.72 2.71
N GLU A 13 -10.65 14.79 2.73
CA GLU A 13 -12.03 14.77 3.26
C GLU A 13 -12.99 13.81 2.53
N ASN A 14 -12.64 13.39 1.30
CA ASN A 14 -13.40 12.47 0.48
C ASN A 14 -12.81 11.05 0.50
N SER A 15 -11.94 10.75 1.46
CA SER A 15 -11.23 9.45 1.57
C SER A 15 -10.33 9.14 0.37
N LYS A 16 -9.88 10.16 -0.37
CA LYS A 16 -8.87 10.00 -1.43
C LYS A 16 -7.47 9.98 -0.86
N ILE A 17 -6.64 9.10 -1.37
CA ILE A 17 -5.24 8.96 -0.97
C ILE A 17 -4.45 10.15 -1.54
N THR A 18 -3.85 10.96 -0.67
CA THR A 18 -3.03 12.13 -1.05
C THR A 18 -1.54 11.88 -0.87
N ALA A 19 -1.17 10.97 0.03
CA ALA A 19 0.19 10.49 0.23
C ALA A 19 0.17 9.04 0.69
N LEU A 20 1.16 8.27 0.24
CA LEU A 20 1.38 6.88 0.63
C LEU A 20 2.88 6.65 0.76
N LYS A 21 3.28 6.08 1.89
CA LYS A 21 4.63 5.58 2.16
C LYS A 21 4.52 4.14 2.63
N ILE A 22 5.30 3.26 2.02
CA ILE A 22 5.34 1.83 2.33
C ILE A 22 6.71 1.51 2.91
N GLY A 23 6.73 0.66 3.93
CA GLY A 23 7.93 0.26 4.64
C GLY A 23 8.44 1.30 5.65
N ASP A 24 9.30 0.81 6.53
CA ASP A 24 10.11 1.56 7.48
C ASP A 24 11.56 1.00 7.45
N ASP A 25 12.40 1.40 8.39
CA ASP A 25 13.78 0.89 8.52
C ASP A 25 13.83 -0.64 8.79
N ASN A 26 12.69 -1.26 9.13
CA ASN A 26 12.54 -2.69 9.41
C ASN A 26 11.87 -3.45 8.26
N PHE A 27 11.64 -2.81 7.11
CA PHE A 27 11.01 -3.46 5.96
C PHE A 27 11.87 -4.65 5.49
N ALA A 28 11.34 -5.85 5.74
CA ALA A 28 12.07 -7.12 5.57
C ALA A 28 11.38 -8.01 4.53
N GLU A 29 11.12 -7.45 3.35
CA GLU A 29 10.72 -8.18 2.15
C GLU A 29 11.94 -8.79 1.44
N THR A 30 11.68 -9.70 0.50
CA THR A 30 12.77 -10.29 -0.30
C THR A 30 13.20 -9.31 -1.39
N PRO A 31 14.48 -8.88 -1.42
CA PRO A 31 14.96 -7.97 -2.47
C PRO A 31 14.74 -8.54 -3.87
N GLY A 32 14.26 -7.72 -4.80
CA GLY A 32 13.89 -8.08 -6.16
C GLY A 32 12.59 -8.89 -6.30
N ILE A 33 11.84 -9.12 -5.22
CA ILE A 33 10.54 -9.83 -5.26
C ILE A 33 9.45 -8.98 -4.60
N GLY A 34 9.64 -8.53 -3.37
CA GLY A 34 8.61 -7.80 -2.61
C GLY A 34 8.93 -6.32 -2.40
N ASP A 35 10.15 -5.89 -2.70
CA ASP A 35 10.59 -4.49 -2.64
C ASP A 35 10.01 -3.61 -3.75
N VAL A 36 9.38 -4.22 -4.77
CA VAL A 36 8.68 -3.52 -5.86
C VAL A 36 7.64 -2.52 -5.34
N VAL A 37 7.07 -2.77 -4.15
CA VAL A 37 6.04 -1.92 -3.55
C VAL A 37 6.63 -0.61 -3.01
N LEU A 38 7.96 -0.55 -2.87
CA LEU A 38 8.68 0.67 -2.50
C LEU A 38 8.94 1.58 -3.70
N GLU A 39 8.76 1.07 -4.92
CA GLU A 39 8.99 1.84 -6.14
C GLU A 39 7.95 2.95 -6.30
N ASP A 40 8.40 4.13 -6.73
CA ASP A 40 7.55 5.29 -6.94
C ASP A 40 6.38 5.00 -7.90
N ASP A 41 6.63 4.19 -8.94
CA ASP A 41 5.62 3.85 -9.94
C ASP A 41 4.53 2.95 -9.37
N PHE A 42 4.82 2.13 -8.36
CA PHE A 42 3.80 1.39 -7.61
C PHE A 42 3.01 2.33 -6.71
N ILE A 43 3.69 3.19 -5.93
CA ILE A 43 3.06 4.13 -4.99
C ILE A 43 2.13 5.11 -5.71
N LYS A 44 2.54 5.63 -6.87
CA LYS A 44 1.74 6.59 -7.67
C LYS A 44 0.39 6.02 -8.12
N GLN A 45 0.26 4.70 -8.22
CA GLN A 45 -1.02 4.09 -8.61
C GLN A 45 -2.12 4.36 -7.58
N PHE A 46 -1.78 4.57 -6.31
CA PHE A 46 -2.75 4.79 -5.24
C PHE A 46 -3.19 6.25 -5.14
N ILE A 47 -2.33 7.20 -5.51
CA ILE A 47 -2.59 8.63 -5.35
C ILE A 47 -3.82 9.06 -6.16
N GLY A 48 -4.75 9.75 -5.50
CA GLY A 48 -6.00 10.25 -6.06
C GLY A 48 -7.16 9.24 -6.12
N LYS A 49 -6.90 7.95 -5.87
CA LYS A 49 -7.95 6.93 -5.72
C LYS A 49 -8.62 7.07 -4.36
N ALA A 50 -9.92 6.77 -4.32
CA ALA A 50 -10.70 6.76 -3.09
C ALA A 50 -10.65 5.36 -2.48
N ALA A 51 -10.32 5.27 -1.20
CA ALA A 51 -10.40 4.03 -0.45
C ALA A 51 -11.88 3.73 -0.03
N PRO A 52 -12.28 2.46 0.10
CA PRO A 52 -11.44 1.26 0.04
C PRO A 52 -10.98 0.90 -1.39
N ILE A 53 -9.73 0.42 -1.49
CA ILE A 53 -9.08 -0.01 -2.74
C ILE A 53 -9.09 -1.54 -2.82
N SER A 54 -9.17 -2.09 -4.04
CA SER A 54 -8.97 -3.50 -4.34
C SER A 54 -7.74 -3.71 -5.22
N ILE A 55 -7.17 -4.92 -5.23
CA ILE A 55 -6.07 -5.29 -6.13
C ILE A 55 -6.44 -5.13 -7.62
N LYS A 56 -7.73 -5.12 -7.95
CA LYS A 56 -8.22 -4.86 -9.31
C LYS A 56 -8.10 -3.40 -9.74
N ASP A 57 -7.89 -2.50 -8.79
CA ASP A 57 -7.78 -1.06 -9.04
C ASP A 57 -6.33 -0.63 -9.33
N ILE A 58 -5.37 -1.55 -9.22
CA ILE A 58 -3.95 -1.31 -9.46
C ILE A 58 -3.37 -2.36 -10.42
N ASP A 59 -2.29 -2.00 -11.09
CA ASP A 59 -1.47 -2.93 -11.85
C ASP A 59 -0.64 -3.75 -10.86
N ALA A 60 -1.13 -4.96 -10.59
CA ALA A 60 -0.46 -5.91 -9.70
C ALA A 60 0.93 -6.26 -10.23
N VAL A 61 1.93 -6.24 -9.35
CA VAL A 61 3.29 -6.61 -9.72
C VAL A 61 3.45 -8.13 -9.71
N SER A 62 3.91 -8.67 -10.84
CA SER A 62 4.10 -10.10 -11.01
C SER A 62 5.14 -10.64 -10.01
N GLY A 63 4.76 -11.66 -9.24
CA GLY A 63 5.62 -12.23 -8.20
C GLY A 63 5.50 -11.57 -6.82
N SER A 64 4.72 -10.49 -6.69
CA SER A 64 4.60 -9.69 -5.45
C SER A 64 3.16 -9.59 -4.95
N THR A 65 2.28 -10.54 -5.33
CA THR A 65 0.85 -10.50 -4.99
C THR A 65 0.61 -10.39 -3.49
N VAL A 66 1.35 -11.16 -2.69
CA VAL A 66 1.19 -11.17 -1.21
C VAL A 66 1.52 -9.81 -0.61
N THR A 67 2.65 -9.21 -0.99
CA THR A 67 3.05 -7.87 -0.51
C THR A 67 2.08 -6.79 -0.98
N THR A 68 1.60 -6.91 -2.22
CA THR A 68 0.61 -6.00 -2.80
C THR A 68 -0.70 -6.02 -2.03
N GLU A 69 -1.21 -7.21 -1.70
CA GLU A 69 -2.41 -7.38 -0.86
C GLU A 69 -2.18 -6.80 0.54
N ALA A 70 -1.02 -7.03 1.15
CA ALA A 70 -0.69 -6.48 2.47
C ALA A 70 -0.71 -4.93 2.49
N VAL A 71 -0.21 -4.28 1.43
CA VAL A 71 -0.28 -2.82 1.30
C VAL A 71 -1.74 -2.34 1.20
N ILE A 72 -2.54 -2.98 0.34
CA ILE A 72 -3.95 -2.63 0.15
C ILE A 72 -4.74 -2.80 1.46
N ASP A 73 -4.52 -3.90 2.16
CA ASP A 73 -5.13 -4.18 3.45
C ASP A 73 -4.74 -3.13 4.50
N GLY A 74 -3.46 -2.74 4.53
CA GLY A 74 -2.96 -1.66 5.39
C GLY A 74 -3.64 -0.32 5.12
N ILE A 75 -3.80 0.07 3.85
CA ILE A 75 -4.51 1.29 3.46
C ILE A 75 -5.98 1.25 3.92
N ASN A 76 -6.67 0.13 3.65
CA ASN A 76 -8.08 -0.02 3.97
C ASN A 76 -8.34 -0.11 5.49
N GLU A 77 -7.43 -0.72 6.26
CA GLU A 77 -7.49 -0.71 7.72
C GLU A 77 -7.26 0.70 8.29
N ALA A 78 -6.29 1.46 7.75
CA ALA A 78 -6.03 2.82 8.18
C ALA A 78 -7.28 3.71 8.04
N LEU A 79 -7.98 3.64 6.89
CA LEU A 79 -9.25 4.35 6.71
C LEU A 79 -10.31 3.91 7.73
N ARG A 80 -10.45 2.59 7.96
CA ARG A 80 -11.40 2.06 8.95
C ARG A 80 -11.11 2.55 10.36
N GLN A 81 -9.84 2.73 10.73
CA GLN A 81 -9.47 3.28 12.04
C GLN A 81 -9.80 4.78 12.18
N LEU A 82 -9.73 5.55 11.10
CA LEU A 82 -10.10 6.98 11.10
C LEU A 82 -11.62 7.22 11.20
N GLN A 83 -12.42 6.23 10.81
CA GLN A 83 -13.90 6.31 10.81
C GLN A 83 -14.55 5.75 12.07
N LYS A 84 -13.77 5.29 13.06
CA LYS A 84 -14.25 4.83 14.37
C LYS A 84 -14.45 6.00 15.32
#